data_AF-A0A4R5B244-F1
#
_entry.id   AF-A0A4R5B244-F1
#
_cell.length_a   1.000
_cell.length_b   1.000
_cell.length_c   1.000
_cell.angle_alpha   90.00
_cell.angle_beta   90.00
_cell.angle_gamma   90.00
#
_symmetry.space_group_name_H-M   'P 1'
#
loop_
_entity.id
_entity.type
_entity.pdbx_description
1 polymer ?
#
loop_
_entity_poly.entity_id
_entity_poly.type
_entity_poly.pdbx_seq_one_letter_code
_entity_poly.pdbx_strand_id
1 'polypeptide(L)'
;MMTTLDTNIELARYFDASGQLQIVTVADYNGYVANKDQNSIALFIFHRLHSRYLKPFQFGDKDFIEQFKNGFSIMANCCLLIETLQSFKNGWEDSSNKSALAFKQFLSTETNFAVFRNKEKEFYINIRCGILHQGETTGGWKINREGTNLFNSTNHVVDSIVFAKELEKSLEDYSGKLKTEKWDSETWDNFRTKMRRIVLNCER
;
A
#
# COMPACT_ATOMS: atom_id res chain seq x y z
N MET A 1 29.59 6.53 -17.59
CA MET A 1 28.93 5.62 -18.55
C MET A 1 27.44 5.85 -18.34
N MET A 2 26.70 6.41 -19.30
CA MET A 2 25.24 6.53 -19.16
C MET A 2 24.67 5.11 -19.23
N THR A 3 24.22 4.60 -18.09
CA THR A 3 23.48 3.34 -18.02
C THR A 3 22.15 3.56 -18.75
N THR A 4 21.96 2.86 -19.87
CA THR A 4 20.67 2.86 -20.55
C THR A 4 19.69 2.06 -19.70
N LEU A 5 18.66 2.72 -19.18
CA LEU A 5 17.57 2.07 -18.45
C LEU A 5 16.98 0.93 -19.30
N ASP A 6 17.01 -0.30 -18.78
CA ASP A 6 16.32 -1.43 -19.41
C ASP A 6 14.81 -1.21 -19.28
N THR A 7 14.15 -0.98 -20.41
CA THR A 7 12.71 -0.69 -20.43
C THR A 7 11.85 -1.93 -20.29
N ASN A 8 12.43 -3.14 -20.30
CA ASN A 8 11.69 -4.40 -20.11
C ASN A 8 11.50 -4.77 -18.63
N ILE A 9 12.02 -3.97 -17.69
CA ILE A 9 11.89 -4.21 -16.26
C ILE A 9 10.41 -4.22 -15.86
N GLU A 10 9.97 -5.30 -15.21
CA GLU A 10 8.59 -5.47 -14.75
C GLU A 10 8.29 -4.55 -13.55
N LEU A 11 7.37 -3.62 -13.75
CA LEU A 11 6.82 -2.77 -12.71
C LEU A 11 5.55 -3.40 -12.08
N ALA A 12 4.79 -4.21 -12.79
CA ALA A 12 3.68 -4.94 -12.17
C ALA A 12 3.51 -6.30 -12.81
N ARG A 13 3.02 -7.23 -11.98
CA ARG A 13 2.61 -8.57 -12.37
C ARG A 13 1.39 -8.92 -11.54
N TYR A 14 0.27 -9.20 -12.20
CA TYR A 14 -0.99 -9.51 -11.55
C TYR A 14 -1.90 -10.30 -12.50
N PHE A 15 -2.95 -10.91 -11.97
CA PHE A 15 -4.01 -11.52 -12.77
C PHE A 15 -5.22 -10.59 -12.74
N ASP A 16 -5.81 -10.34 -13.90
CA ASP A 16 -7.04 -9.55 -13.99
C ASP A 16 -8.29 -10.37 -13.58
N ALA A 17 -9.47 -9.76 -13.68
CA ALA A 17 -10.73 -10.39 -13.31
C ALA A 17 -11.08 -11.64 -14.15
N SER A 18 -10.51 -11.79 -15.34
CA SER A 18 -10.66 -12.97 -16.19
C SER A 18 -9.66 -14.08 -15.86
N GLY A 19 -8.73 -13.83 -14.94
CA GLY A 19 -7.65 -14.75 -14.61
C GLY A 19 -6.50 -14.71 -15.62
N GLN A 20 -6.43 -13.70 -16.49
CA GLN A 20 -5.33 -13.54 -17.43
C GLN A 20 -4.16 -12.80 -16.77
N LEU A 21 -2.95 -13.29 -17.01
CA LEU A 21 -1.73 -12.66 -16.52
C LEU A 21 -1.51 -11.33 -17.24
N GLN A 22 -1.32 -10.28 -16.46
CA GLN A 22 -0.95 -8.95 -16.90
C GLN A 22 0.43 -8.60 -16.36
N ILE A 23 1.28 -8.05 -17.24
CA ILE A 23 2.60 -7.54 -16.92
C ILE A 23 2.66 -6.10 -17.42
N VAL A 24 3.15 -5.18 -16.56
CA VAL A 24 3.42 -3.79 -16.93
C VAL A 24 4.90 -3.56 -16.78
N THR A 25 5.58 -3.23 -17.87
CA THR A 25 7.00 -2.90 -17.91
C THR A 25 7.23 -1.39 -17.77
N VAL A 26 8.50 -0.98 -17.66
CA VAL A 26 8.90 0.43 -17.78
C VAL A 26 8.48 1.01 -19.14
N ALA A 27 8.59 0.25 -20.23
CA ALA A 27 8.16 0.68 -21.56
C ALA A 27 6.65 0.97 -21.59
N ASP A 28 5.83 0.06 -21.06
CA ASP A 28 4.37 0.22 -21.01
C ASP A 28 3.99 1.45 -20.18
N TYR A 29 4.58 1.59 -18.99
CA TYR A 29 4.35 2.75 -18.12
C TYR A 29 4.71 4.07 -18.81
N ASN A 30 5.87 4.13 -19.49
CA ASN A 30 6.29 5.31 -20.23
C ASN A 30 5.32 5.63 -21.38
N GLY A 31 4.79 4.61 -22.06
CA GLY A 31 3.73 4.75 -23.06
C GLY A 31 2.46 5.36 -22.46
N TYR A 32 2.02 4.91 -21.29
CA TYR A 32 0.86 5.49 -20.60
C TYR A 32 1.09 6.97 -20.26
N VAL A 33 2.28 7.31 -19.75
CA VAL A 33 2.64 8.70 -19.41
C VAL A 33 2.68 9.61 -20.65
N ALA A 34 3.27 9.14 -21.75
CA ALA A 34 3.34 9.90 -23.00
C ALA A 34 1.94 10.21 -23.57
N ASN A 35 1.02 9.25 -23.45
CA ASN A 35 -0.36 9.40 -23.90
C ASN A 35 -1.28 10.08 -22.87
N LYS A 36 -0.77 10.42 -21.68
CA LYS A 36 -1.56 10.90 -20.53
C LYS A 36 -2.73 9.96 -20.20
N ASP A 37 -2.51 8.65 -20.34
CA ASP A 37 -3.52 7.63 -20.06
C ASP A 37 -3.68 7.43 -18.54
N GLN A 38 -4.47 8.31 -17.95
CA GLN A 38 -4.77 8.31 -16.52
C GLN A 38 -5.40 6.99 -16.05
N ASN A 39 -6.22 6.36 -16.89
CA ASN A 39 -6.92 5.14 -16.53
C ASN A 39 -5.95 3.97 -16.42
N SER A 40 -5.08 3.79 -17.42
CA SER A 40 -4.07 2.72 -17.39
C SER A 40 -3.10 2.90 -16.23
N ILE A 41 -2.64 4.13 -15.95
CA ILE A 41 -1.74 4.40 -14.81
C ILE A 41 -2.43 4.14 -13.47
N ALA A 42 -3.68 4.59 -13.31
CA ALA A 42 -4.44 4.39 -12.08
C ALA A 42 -4.72 2.90 -11.81
N LEU A 43 -5.03 2.11 -12.84
CA LEU A 43 -5.19 0.66 -12.73
C LEU A 43 -3.85 -0.03 -12.43
N PHE A 44 -2.79 0.37 -13.12
CA PHE A 44 -1.44 -0.13 -12.89
C PHE A 44 -1.03 0.01 -11.41
N ILE A 45 -1.18 1.20 -10.82
CA ILE A 45 -0.72 1.40 -9.44
C ILE A 45 -1.59 0.64 -8.43
N PHE A 46 -2.91 0.57 -8.67
CA PHE A 46 -3.80 -0.24 -7.86
C PHE A 46 -3.34 -1.69 -7.87
N HIS A 47 -3.22 -2.30 -9.06
CA HIS A 47 -2.85 -3.71 -9.16
C HIS A 47 -1.44 -3.99 -8.66
N ARG A 48 -0.46 -3.10 -8.91
CA ARG A 48 0.90 -3.22 -8.40
C ARG A 48 0.93 -3.33 -6.87
N LEU A 49 0.19 -2.46 -6.19
CA LEU A 49 0.19 -2.43 -4.71
C LEU A 49 -0.70 -3.54 -4.15
N HIS A 50 -1.89 -3.73 -4.72
CA HIS A 50 -2.82 -4.76 -4.29
C HIS A 50 -2.23 -6.17 -4.40
N SER A 51 -1.66 -6.52 -5.56
CA SER A 51 -1.14 -7.86 -5.81
C SER A 51 0.03 -8.24 -4.89
N ARG A 52 0.81 -7.24 -4.45
CA ARG A 52 2.00 -7.43 -3.61
C ARG A 52 1.66 -7.48 -2.12
N TYR A 53 0.80 -6.59 -1.65
CA TYR A 53 0.61 -6.38 -0.21
C TYR A 53 -0.67 -7.03 0.35
N LEU A 54 -1.74 -7.13 -0.44
CA LEU A 54 -3.06 -7.54 0.08
C LEU A 54 -3.54 -8.86 -0.53
N LYS A 55 -3.43 -9.01 -1.85
CA LYS A 55 -3.93 -10.17 -2.58
C LYS A 55 -3.47 -11.53 -2.02
N PRO A 56 -2.21 -11.71 -1.57
CA PRO A 56 -1.77 -13.01 -1.02
C PRO A 56 -2.63 -13.51 0.14
N PHE A 57 -3.25 -12.61 0.92
CA PHE A 57 -4.07 -12.96 2.08
C PHE A 57 -5.57 -13.10 1.77
N GLN A 58 -5.95 -12.86 0.52
CA GLN A 58 -7.31 -13.05 0.01
C GLN A 58 -7.54 -14.45 -0.58
N PHE A 59 -6.51 -15.31 -0.58
CA PHE A 59 -6.68 -16.69 -1.00
C PHE A 59 -7.64 -17.42 -0.06
N GLY A 60 -8.74 -17.92 -0.61
CA GLY A 60 -9.90 -18.42 0.12
C GLY A 60 -9.89 -19.92 0.41
N ASP A 61 -8.75 -20.59 0.19
CA ASP A 61 -8.61 -22.01 0.47
C ASP A 61 -8.67 -22.31 1.98
N LYS A 62 -9.33 -23.42 2.34
CA LYS A 62 -9.57 -23.78 3.74
C LYS A 62 -8.25 -24.04 4.48
N ASP A 63 -7.36 -24.83 3.89
CA ASP A 63 -6.08 -25.17 4.51
C ASP A 63 -5.20 -23.93 4.64
N PHE A 64 -5.22 -23.06 3.62
CA PHE A 64 -4.57 -21.75 3.72
C PHE A 64 -5.11 -20.93 4.90
N ILE A 65 -6.43 -20.78 5.03
CA ILE A 65 -7.04 -19.96 6.08
C ILE A 65 -6.72 -20.53 7.48
N GLU A 66 -6.82 -21.84 7.65
CA GLU A 66 -6.64 -22.47 8.96
C GLU A 66 -5.17 -22.53 9.37
N GLN A 67 -4.26 -22.87 8.45
CA GLN A 67 -2.87 -23.22 8.77
C GLN A 67 -1.85 -22.10 8.46
N PHE A 68 -2.13 -21.23 7.48
CA PHE A 68 -1.12 -20.30 6.95
C PHE A 68 -1.50 -18.81 7.10
N LYS A 69 -2.80 -18.48 7.04
CA LYS A 69 -3.26 -17.09 7.09
C LYS A 69 -3.01 -16.47 8.47
N ASN A 70 -1.95 -15.66 8.55
CA ASN A 70 -1.46 -15.10 9.79
C ASN A 70 -1.75 -13.59 9.91
N GLY A 71 -2.37 -13.17 11.02
CA GLY A 71 -2.74 -11.77 11.25
C GLY A 71 -1.55 -10.81 11.39
N PHE A 72 -0.44 -11.28 11.97
CA PHE A 72 0.80 -10.52 12.08
C PHE A 72 1.39 -10.25 10.69
N SER A 73 1.44 -11.26 9.80
CA SER A 73 1.90 -11.10 8.42
C SER A 73 1.02 -10.17 7.60
N ILE A 74 -0.31 -10.22 7.80
CA ILE A 74 -1.25 -9.28 7.18
C ILE A 74 -0.95 -7.85 7.63
N MET A 75 -0.82 -7.61 8.94
CA MET A 75 -0.52 -6.29 9.48
C MET A 75 0.85 -5.75 9.07
N ALA A 76 1.86 -6.62 8.97
CA ALA A 76 3.17 -6.25 8.44
C ALA A 76 3.04 -5.70 7.01
N ASN A 77 2.32 -6.39 6.14
CA ASN A 77 2.08 -5.92 4.78
C ASN A 77 1.22 -4.65 4.73
N CYS A 78 0.22 -4.53 5.59
CA CYS A 78 -0.56 -3.30 5.72
C CYS A 78 0.31 -2.11 6.12
N CYS A 79 1.24 -2.30 7.06
CA CYS A 79 2.18 -1.25 7.48
C CYS A 79 3.11 -0.81 6.32
N LEU A 80 3.62 -1.76 5.54
CA LEU A 80 4.43 -1.46 4.35
C LEU A 80 3.62 -0.71 3.29
N LEU A 81 2.36 -1.11 3.09
CA LEU A 81 1.46 -0.47 2.13
C LEU A 81 1.08 0.95 2.56
N ILE A 82 0.80 1.21 3.85
CA ILE A 82 0.55 2.57 4.36
C ILE A 82 1.72 3.50 4.03
N GLU A 83 2.94 3.09 4.35
CA GLU A 83 4.13 3.92 4.11
C GLU A 83 4.37 4.14 2.60
N THR A 84 4.13 3.10 1.79
CA THR A 84 4.23 3.18 0.32
C THR A 84 3.18 4.12 -0.26
N LEU A 85 1.91 3.97 0.13
CA LEU A 85 0.79 4.78 -0.34
C LEU A 85 0.96 6.25 0.04
N GLN A 86 1.39 6.54 1.27
CA GLN A 86 1.70 7.91 1.69
C GLN A 86 2.88 8.51 0.91
N SER A 87 3.88 7.70 0.57
CA SER A 87 4.98 8.16 -0.28
C SER A 87 4.49 8.55 -1.67
N PHE A 88 3.51 7.86 -2.23
CA PHE A 88 2.85 8.25 -3.48
C PHE A 88 2.02 9.52 -3.30
N LYS A 89 1.17 9.60 -2.27
CA LYS A 89 0.32 10.77 -2.00
C LYS A 89 1.13 12.06 -1.79
N ASN A 90 2.31 11.97 -1.19
CA ASN A 90 3.18 13.10 -0.88
C ASN A 90 4.35 13.30 -1.86
N GLY A 91 4.50 12.46 -2.87
CA GLY A 91 5.61 12.55 -3.83
C GLY A 91 6.99 12.27 -3.23
N TRP A 92 7.07 11.50 -2.16
CA TRP A 92 8.33 11.21 -1.49
C TRP A 92 9.16 10.17 -2.23
N GLU A 93 10.28 10.59 -2.83
CA GLU A 93 11.26 9.70 -3.46
C GLU A 93 11.68 8.55 -2.52
N ASP A 94 11.98 8.89 -1.26
CA ASP A 94 12.14 7.95 -0.14
C ASP A 94 11.38 8.42 1.12
N SER A 95 11.11 7.47 2.00
CA SER A 95 10.49 7.71 3.31
C SER A 95 11.50 7.78 4.46
N SER A 96 12.78 8.04 4.17
CA SER A 96 13.83 8.13 5.19
C SER A 96 13.47 9.18 6.23
N ASN A 97 13.39 8.78 7.51
CA ASN A 97 12.92 9.61 8.63
C ASN A 97 11.48 10.15 8.51
N LYS A 98 10.66 9.60 7.61
CA LYS A 98 9.26 10.01 7.39
C LYS A 98 8.24 8.94 7.78
N SER A 99 8.66 7.75 8.22
CA SER A 99 7.71 6.66 8.55
C SER A 99 6.70 7.09 9.62
N ALA A 100 7.14 7.73 10.72
CA ALA A 100 6.21 8.24 11.75
C ALA A 100 5.21 9.26 11.17
N LEU A 101 5.66 10.12 10.26
CA LEU A 101 4.82 11.11 9.59
C LEU A 101 3.81 10.43 8.64
N ALA A 102 4.22 9.37 7.92
CA ALA A 102 3.34 8.60 7.06
C ALA A 102 2.14 8.04 7.84
N PHE A 103 2.41 7.38 8.96
CA PHE A 103 1.35 6.82 9.82
C PHE A 103 0.48 7.91 10.44
N LYS A 104 1.09 9.01 10.91
CA LYS A 104 0.35 10.17 11.41
C LYS A 104 -0.63 10.71 10.38
N GLN A 105 -0.15 11.01 9.18
CA GLN A 105 -0.99 11.53 8.11
C GLN A 105 -2.10 10.54 7.76
N PHE A 106 -1.75 9.30 7.42
CA PHE A 106 -2.70 8.27 7.00
C PHE A 106 -3.83 8.07 8.02
N LEU A 107 -3.50 7.78 9.29
CA LEU A 107 -4.49 7.48 10.31
C LEU A 107 -5.32 8.72 10.72
N SER A 108 -4.83 9.93 10.45
CA SER A 108 -5.58 11.16 10.69
C SER A 108 -6.52 11.54 9.52
N THR A 109 -6.15 11.23 8.28
CA THR A 109 -6.86 11.68 7.08
C THR A 109 -7.81 10.65 6.50
N GLU A 110 -7.48 9.36 6.55
CA GLU A 110 -8.32 8.31 5.96
C GLU A 110 -9.60 8.12 6.78
N THR A 111 -10.74 8.32 6.12
CA THR A 111 -12.08 8.28 6.75
C THR A 111 -12.36 6.91 7.38
N ASN A 112 -12.00 5.83 6.69
CA ASN A 112 -12.19 4.46 7.17
C ASN A 112 -11.32 4.10 8.38
N PHE A 113 -10.30 4.91 8.70
CA PHE A 113 -9.40 4.73 9.83
C PHE A 113 -9.64 5.74 10.97
N ALA A 114 -10.76 6.47 10.95
CA ALA A 114 -11.08 7.49 11.94
C ALA A 114 -11.04 7.00 13.40
N VAL A 115 -11.23 5.70 13.64
CA VAL A 115 -11.12 5.06 14.97
C VAL A 115 -9.72 5.16 15.58
N PHE A 116 -8.69 5.40 14.76
CA PHE A 116 -7.30 5.58 15.20
C PHE A 116 -6.88 7.05 15.36
N ARG A 117 -7.79 8.00 15.15
CA ARG A 117 -7.48 9.43 15.38
C ARG A 117 -7.06 9.65 16.83
N ASN A 118 -6.00 10.44 17.01
CA ASN A 118 -5.31 10.66 18.29
C ASN A 118 -4.57 9.42 18.84
N LYS A 119 -4.48 8.33 18.08
CA LYS A 119 -3.71 7.11 18.42
C LYS A 119 -2.62 6.82 17.39
N GLU A 120 -2.33 7.75 16.50
CA GLU A 120 -1.43 7.53 15.38
C GLU A 120 -0.01 7.24 15.85
N LYS A 121 0.44 7.97 16.88
CA LYS A 121 1.74 7.76 17.51
C LYS A 121 1.81 6.41 18.23
N GLU A 122 0.76 6.05 18.97
CA GLU A 122 0.68 4.76 19.66
C GLU A 122 0.68 3.61 18.66
N PHE A 123 -0.13 3.68 17.61
CA PHE A 123 -0.17 2.69 16.54
C PHE A 123 1.20 2.54 15.88
N TYR A 124 1.84 3.65 15.52
CA TYR A 124 3.17 3.62 14.89
C TYR A 124 4.22 2.93 15.77
N ILE A 125 4.26 3.26 17.06
CA ILE A 125 5.24 2.67 17.99
C ILE A 125 4.90 1.21 18.30
N ASN A 126 3.65 0.95 18.68
CA ASN A 126 3.25 -0.31 19.29
C ASN A 126 2.91 -1.40 18.27
N ILE A 127 2.41 -1.03 17.08
CA ILE A 127 2.13 -1.97 16.00
C ILE A 127 3.27 -1.94 14.98
N ARG A 128 3.48 -0.82 14.27
CA ARG A 128 4.42 -0.82 13.15
C ARG A 128 5.86 -1.11 13.60
N CYS A 129 6.38 -0.34 14.56
CA CYS A 129 7.74 -0.54 15.06
C CYS A 129 7.89 -1.83 15.86
N GLY A 130 6.87 -2.25 16.61
CA GLY A 130 6.83 -3.57 17.25
C GLY A 130 6.99 -4.70 16.23
N ILE A 131 6.14 -4.72 15.20
CA ILE A 131 6.20 -5.70 14.11
C ILE A 131 7.60 -5.74 13.48
N LEU A 132 8.15 -4.57 13.14
CA LEU A 132 9.42 -4.49 12.40
C LEU A 132 10.64 -4.86 13.25
N HIS A 133 10.71 -4.39 14.49
CA HIS A 133 11.94 -4.49 15.29
C HIS A 133 11.91 -5.61 16.34
N GLN A 134 10.73 -6.05 16.76
CA GLN A 134 10.57 -7.03 17.83
C GLN A 134 9.96 -8.34 17.33
N GLY A 135 9.37 -8.37 16.14
CA GLY A 135 8.57 -9.51 15.70
C GLY A 135 7.28 -9.68 16.52
N GLU A 136 6.86 -8.65 17.26
CA GLU A 136 5.70 -8.69 18.17
C GLU A 136 5.16 -7.26 18.40
N THR A 137 3.86 -7.14 18.64
CA THR A 137 3.23 -5.88 19.08
C THR A 137 3.64 -5.52 20.52
N THR A 138 3.72 -4.23 20.83
CA THR A 138 4.15 -3.75 22.16
C THR A 138 3.06 -2.91 22.83
N GLY A 139 3.29 -2.46 24.07
CA GLY A 139 2.36 -1.58 24.78
C GLY A 139 0.97 -2.19 25.05
N GLY A 140 0.86 -3.52 25.08
CA GLY A 140 -0.41 -4.23 25.29
C GLY A 140 -1.31 -4.30 24.06
N TRP A 141 -0.86 -3.80 22.91
CA TRP A 141 -1.57 -3.95 21.64
C TRP A 141 -1.57 -5.42 21.21
N LYS A 142 -2.62 -5.81 20.48
CA LYS A 142 -2.80 -7.18 19.97
C LYS A 142 -3.35 -7.13 18.55
N ILE A 143 -3.11 -8.20 17.81
CA ILE A 143 -3.67 -8.42 16.48
C ILE A 143 -4.54 -9.67 16.51
N ASN A 144 -5.78 -9.57 16.06
CA ASN A 144 -6.62 -10.73 15.79
C ASN A 144 -6.98 -10.82 14.29
N ARG A 145 -7.80 -11.83 13.96
CA ARG A 145 -8.21 -12.16 12.58
C ARG A 145 -9.67 -12.63 12.55
N GLU A 146 -10.51 -12.02 13.37
CA GLU A 146 -11.91 -12.43 13.55
C GLU A 146 -12.82 -11.91 12.43
N GLY A 147 -12.40 -10.86 11.73
CA GLY A 147 -13.18 -10.19 10.69
C GLY A 147 -14.33 -9.35 11.24
N THR A 148 -14.24 -8.88 12.50
CA THR A 148 -15.36 -8.24 13.20
C THR A 148 -15.24 -6.72 13.26
N ASN A 149 -14.31 -6.19 14.06
CA ASN A 149 -14.15 -4.77 14.33
C ASN A 149 -12.72 -4.31 14.02
N LEU A 150 -12.57 -3.23 13.26
CA LEU A 150 -11.25 -2.67 12.88
C LEU A 150 -10.35 -2.44 14.11
N PHE A 151 -10.92 -1.88 15.18
CA PHE A 151 -10.20 -1.62 16.42
C PHE A 151 -11.12 -1.72 17.64
N ASN A 152 -10.69 -2.50 18.63
CA ASN A 152 -11.26 -2.52 19.97
C ASN A 152 -10.37 -1.69 20.89
N SER A 153 -10.82 -0.48 21.23
CA SER A 153 -10.06 0.46 22.07
C SER A 153 -9.93 0.02 23.52
N THR A 154 -10.89 -0.75 24.06
CA THR A 154 -10.85 -1.24 25.44
C THR A 154 -9.67 -2.19 25.67
N ASN A 155 -9.41 -3.07 24.69
CA ASN A 155 -8.40 -4.13 24.80
C ASN A 155 -7.19 -3.92 23.89
N HIS A 156 -7.09 -2.78 23.19
CA HIS A 156 -6.07 -2.48 22.19
C HIS A 156 -5.89 -3.55 21.11
N VAL A 157 -7.00 -4.10 20.60
CA VAL A 157 -6.98 -5.16 19.57
C VAL A 157 -7.29 -4.59 18.20
N VAL A 158 -6.40 -4.81 17.24
CA VAL A 158 -6.63 -4.50 15.82
C VAL A 158 -6.98 -5.78 15.07
N ASP A 159 -8.06 -5.74 14.29
CA ASP A 159 -8.43 -6.85 13.41
C ASP A 159 -7.75 -6.73 12.05
N SER A 160 -6.82 -7.65 11.79
CA SER A 160 -6.01 -7.64 10.57
C SER A 160 -6.82 -7.86 9.29
N ILE A 161 -7.93 -8.61 9.35
CA ILE A 161 -8.77 -8.87 8.18
C ILE A 161 -9.56 -7.60 7.84
N VAL A 162 -10.19 -6.98 8.85
CA VAL A 162 -10.92 -5.73 8.65
C VAL A 162 -9.95 -4.61 8.24
N PHE A 163 -8.78 -4.52 8.88
CA PHE A 163 -7.77 -3.52 8.53
C PHE A 163 -7.31 -3.64 7.07
N ALA A 164 -7.01 -4.85 6.60
CA ALA A 164 -6.61 -5.07 5.21
C ALA A 164 -7.72 -4.68 4.23
N LYS A 165 -8.98 -4.98 4.55
CA LYS A 165 -10.14 -4.62 3.72
C LYS A 165 -10.35 -3.09 3.66
N GLU A 166 -10.22 -2.38 4.77
CA GLU A 166 -10.33 -0.91 4.78
C GLU A 166 -9.13 -0.24 4.08
N LEU A 167 -7.95 -0.86 4.15
CA LEU A 167 -6.76 -0.40 3.42
C LEU A 167 -6.88 -0.62 1.90
N GLU A 168 -7.52 -1.71 1.48
CA GLU A 168 -7.88 -1.94 0.07
C GLU A 168 -8.74 -0.80 -0.48
N LYS A 169 -9.78 -0.38 0.27
CA LYS A 169 -10.60 0.78 -0.11
C LYS A 169 -9.78 2.06 -0.22
N SER A 170 -8.83 2.28 0.70
CA SER A 170 -7.94 3.45 0.63
C SER A 170 -7.07 3.45 -0.65
N LEU A 171 -6.74 2.26 -1.15
CA LEU A 171 -6.01 2.08 -2.41
C LEU A 171 -6.94 2.28 -3.63
N GLU A 172 -8.18 1.80 -3.57
CA GLU A 172 -9.23 2.06 -4.57
C GLU A 172 -9.51 3.56 -4.69
N ASP A 173 -9.67 4.26 -3.57
CA ASP A 173 -9.91 5.70 -3.51
C ASP A 173 -8.74 6.48 -4.14
N TYR A 174 -7.50 6.09 -3.84
CA TYR A 174 -6.33 6.70 -4.46
C TYR A 174 -6.28 6.48 -5.98
N SER A 175 -6.58 5.26 -6.44
CA SER A 175 -6.70 4.96 -7.87
C SER A 175 -7.81 5.79 -8.53
N GLY A 176 -8.99 5.86 -7.91
CA GLY A 176 -10.12 6.66 -8.39
C GLY A 176 -9.80 8.16 -8.46
N LYS A 177 -9.05 8.67 -7.48
CA LYS A 177 -8.56 10.05 -7.47
C LYS A 177 -7.66 10.35 -8.68
N LEU A 178 -6.73 9.45 -9.02
CA LEU A 178 -5.88 9.62 -10.20
C LEU A 178 -6.68 9.66 -11.51
N LYS A 179 -7.77 8.88 -11.63
CA LYS A 179 -8.62 8.87 -12.83
C LYS A 179 -9.38 10.19 -13.04
N THR A 180 -9.66 10.92 -11.97
CA THR A 180 -10.58 12.07 -12.00
C THR A 180 -9.87 13.41 -11.89
N GLU A 181 -8.69 13.46 -11.26
CA GLU A 181 -7.93 14.71 -11.16
C GLU A 181 -7.30 15.14 -12.49
N LYS A 182 -7.07 16.45 -12.64
CA LYS A 182 -6.40 17.00 -13.81
C LYS A 182 -4.96 16.51 -13.88
N TRP A 183 -4.47 16.20 -15.07
CA TRP A 183 -3.11 15.67 -15.30
C TRP A 183 -1.98 16.55 -14.71
N ASP A 184 -2.20 17.85 -14.56
CA ASP A 184 -1.28 18.84 -13.98
C ASP A 184 -1.54 19.12 -12.49
N SER A 185 -2.32 18.29 -11.80
CA SER A 185 -2.57 18.43 -10.36
C SER A 185 -1.36 18.01 -9.51
N GLU A 186 -1.34 18.49 -8.28
CA GLU A 186 -0.35 18.08 -7.27
C GLU A 186 -0.35 16.57 -7.03
N THR A 187 -1.51 15.91 -7.06
CA THR A 187 -1.59 14.44 -6.93
C THR A 187 -0.81 13.74 -8.05
N TRP A 188 -0.92 14.23 -9.29
CA TRP A 188 -0.18 13.70 -10.42
C TRP A 188 1.31 14.01 -10.37
N ASP A 189 1.69 15.21 -9.91
CA ASP A 189 3.09 15.56 -9.68
C ASP A 189 3.74 14.67 -8.62
N ASN A 190 3.03 14.42 -7.51
CA ASN A 190 3.46 13.54 -6.44
C ASN A 190 3.62 12.10 -6.95
N PHE A 191 2.61 11.58 -7.66
CA PHE A 191 2.67 10.25 -8.27
C PHE A 191 3.87 10.12 -9.22
N ARG A 192 4.04 11.06 -10.16
CA ARG A 192 5.12 11.03 -11.15
C ARG A 192 6.50 11.13 -10.51
N THR A 193 6.64 11.96 -9.47
CA THR A 193 7.89 12.08 -8.71
C THR A 193 8.26 10.75 -8.07
N LYS A 194 7.30 10.09 -7.41
CA LYS A 194 7.53 8.76 -6.83
C LYS A 194 7.89 7.71 -7.89
N MET A 195 7.14 7.67 -8.99
CA MET A 195 7.39 6.70 -10.06
C MET A 195 8.73 6.90 -10.74
N ARG A 196 9.15 8.15 -11.00
CA ARG A 196 10.50 8.45 -11.53
C ARG A 196 11.57 7.85 -10.63
N ARG A 197 11.47 8.04 -9.31
CA ARG A 197 12.41 7.42 -8.36
C ARG A 197 12.38 5.89 -8.39
N ILE A 198 11.19 5.28 -8.47
CA ILE A 198 11.06 3.82 -8.55
C ILE A 198 11.75 3.28 -9.80
N VAL A 199 11.56 3.92 -10.95
CA VAL A 199 12.17 3.52 -12.22
C VAL A 199 13.70 3.71 -12.17
N LEU A 200 14.17 4.84 -11.63
CA LEU A 200 15.61 5.08 -11.43
C LEU A 200 16.25 4.02 -10.53
N ASN A 201 15.56 3.59 -9.47
CA ASN A 201 16.07 2.53 -8.58
C ASN A 201 16.15 1.14 -9.25
N CYS A 202 15.61 0.99 -10.46
CA CYS A 202 15.73 -0.24 -11.26
C CYS A 202 16.95 -0.22 -12.20
N GLU A 203 17.64 0.92 -12.33
CA GLU A 203 18.88 1.02 -13.09
C GLU A 203 19.99 0.20 -12.39
N ARG A 204 20.78 -0.53 -13.18
CA ARG A 204 21.90 -1.35 -12.71
C ARG A 204 23.20 -0.58 -12.71
#